data_AF-A0A1G9GG43-F1
#
_entry.id   AF-A0A1G9GG43-F1
#
_cell.length_a   1.000
_cell.length_b   1.000
_cell.length_c   1.000
_cell.angle_alpha   90.00
_cell.angle_beta   90.00
_cell.angle_gamma   90.00
#
_symmetry.space_group_name_H-M   'P 1'
#
loop_
_entity.id
_entity.type
_entity.pdbx_description
1 polymer ?
#
loop_
_entity_poly.entity_id
_entity_poly.type
_entity_poly.pdbx_seq_one_letter_code
_entity_poly.pdbx_strand_id
1 'polypeptide(L)'
;MGHKVIAVFKMNAKEILLNMSMLTSVLLPLLMTLMFRQIDTVEGQTVPFIVINVIIGITFASALGAVLMGLLAEENEYGTMDHMITSKKDMAANMMGKALLLFVITFVILGINLIIVGYTEVMSLGGVPAMMLLWLFFFFLSAGFGMLSNSVASSSLFIMIILFVFAMAPYIELLIQDETNMVRQFFELTPVYQVKFIEEGALAVPHLILIVWLIISFIFFMVIFGRKAKSL
;
A
#
# COMPACT_ATOMS: atom_id res chain seq x y z
N MET A 1 -23.78 -4.83 11.81
CA MET A 1 -22.38 -4.54 11.42
C MET A 1 -22.26 -4.40 9.91
N GLY A 2 -22.74 -5.38 9.12
CA GLY A 2 -22.71 -5.31 7.65
C GLY A 2 -23.31 -4.04 7.02
N HIS A 3 -24.48 -3.58 7.48
CA HIS A 3 -25.07 -2.33 6.96
C HIS A 3 -24.17 -1.10 7.15
N LYS A 4 -23.44 -1.01 8.27
CA LYS A 4 -22.50 0.11 8.53
C LYS A 4 -21.27 0.01 7.62
N VAL A 5 -20.71 -1.19 7.46
CA VAL A 5 -19.57 -1.45 6.54
C VAL A 5 -19.91 -1.02 5.10
N ILE A 6 -21.11 -1.39 4.61
CA ILE A 6 -21.56 -1.01 3.26
C ILE A 6 -21.82 0.50 3.15
N ALA A 7 -22.36 1.14 4.19
CA ALA A 7 -22.56 2.58 4.20
C ALA A 7 -21.23 3.33 4.12
N VAL A 8 -20.24 2.93 4.93
CA VAL A 8 -18.87 3.48 4.91
C VAL A 8 -18.24 3.28 3.53
N PHE A 9 -18.35 2.08 2.96
CA PHE A 9 -17.85 1.79 1.61
C PHE A 9 -18.41 2.78 0.58
N LYS A 10 -19.75 2.96 0.52
CA LYS A 10 -20.40 3.82 -0.47
C LYS A 10 -20.04 5.29 -0.30
N MET A 11 -19.96 5.73 0.96
CA MET A 11 -19.57 7.09 1.30
C MET A 11 -18.14 7.38 0.82
N ASN A 12 -17.18 6.56 1.22
CA ASN A 12 -15.76 6.75 0.87
C ASN A 12 -15.53 6.57 -0.64
N ALA A 13 -16.28 5.69 -1.32
CA ALA A 13 -16.18 5.55 -2.77
C ALA A 13 -16.56 6.86 -3.49
N LYS A 14 -17.65 7.51 -3.06
CA LYS A 14 -18.05 8.82 -3.60
C LYS A 14 -17.02 9.90 -3.27
N GLU A 15 -16.48 9.88 -2.06
CA GLU A 15 -15.47 10.83 -1.59
C GLU A 15 -14.19 10.75 -2.44
N ILE A 16 -13.65 9.55 -2.66
CA ILE A 16 -12.46 9.34 -3.51
C ILE A 16 -12.69 9.87 -4.94
N LEU A 17 -13.88 9.66 -5.51
CA LEU A 17 -14.20 10.13 -6.85
C LEU A 17 -14.30 11.66 -6.96
N LEU A 18 -14.67 12.34 -5.87
CA LEU A 18 -14.81 13.79 -5.83
C LEU A 18 -13.52 14.49 -5.38
N ASN A 19 -12.68 13.80 -4.61
CA ASN A 19 -11.39 14.30 -4.17
C ASN A 19 -10.31 14.03 -5.24
N MET A 20 -9.96 15.08 -6.00
CA MET A 20 -8.99 14.97 -7.09
C MET A 20 -7.63 14.43 -6.63
N SER A 21 -7.16 14.75 -5.42
CA SER A 21 -5.88 14.25 -4.91
C SER A 21 -5.91 12.73 -4.68
N MET A 22 -6.98 12.23 -4.07
CA MET A 22 -7.16 10.79 -3.85
C MET A 22 -7.37 10.05 -5.18
N LEU A 23 -8.17 10.62 -6.08
CA LEU A 23 -8.39 10.05 -7.41
C LEU A 23 -7.07 9.97 -8.20
N THR A 24 -6.26 11.02 -8.18
CA THR A 24 -4.92 11.00 -8.78
C THR A 24 -4.05 9.92 -8.14
N SER A 25 -4.11 9.74 -6.82
CA SER A 25 -3.34 8.69 -6.13
C SER A 25 -3.74 7.27 -6.57
N VAL A 26 -5.02 7.04 -6.88
CA VAL A 26 -5.53 5.78 -7.43
C VAL A 26 -5.04 5.55 -8.86
N LEU A 27 -5.01 6.61 -9.69
CA LEU A 27 -4.67 6.51 -11.11
C LEU A 27 -3.16 6.61 -11.40
N LEU A 28 -2.38 7.17 -10.48
CA LEU A 28 -0.94 7.36 -10.63
C LEU A 28 -0.18 6.09 -11.04
N PRO A 29 -0.43 4.90 -10.44
CA PRO A 29 0.24 3.67 -10.85
C PRO A 29 -0.02 3.30 -12.31
N LEU A 30 -1.23 3.56 -12.83
CA LEU A 30 -1.56 3.32 -14.23
C LEU A 30 -0.72 4.20 -15.15
N LEU A 31 -0.63 5.49 -14.81
CA LEU A 31 0.18 6.45 -15.56
C LEU A 31 1.66 6.04 -15.55
N MET A 32 2.20 5.67 -14.38
CA MET A 32 3.60 5.23 -14.25
C MET A 32 3.86 3.96 -15.07
N THR A 33 2.95 2.99 -15.02
CA THR A 33 3.06 1.74 -15.80
C THR A 33 3.07 2.01 -17.30
N LEU A 34 2.20 2.92 -17.79
CA LEU A 34 2.19 3.33 -19.20
C LEU A 34 3.51 4.00 -19.61
N MET A 35 4.07 4.85 -18.74
CA MET A 35 5.37 5.50 -18.98
C MET A 35 6.51 4.48 -19.05
N PHE A 36 6.60 3.56 -18.10
CA PHE A 36 7.65 2.54 -18.07
C PHE A 36 7.58 1.62 -19.30
N ARG A 37 6.37 1.19 -19.68
CA ARG A 37 6.19 0.38 -20.89
C ARG A 37 6.70 1.10 -22.15
N GLN A 38 6.51 2.41 -22.26
CA GLN A 38 6.97 3.16 -23.45
C GLN A 38 8.50 3.19 -23.54
N ILE A 39 9.20 3.32 -22.42
CA ILE A 39 10.67 3.32 -22.38
C ILE A 39 11.20 1.99 -22.93
N ASP A 40 10.62 0.87 -22.50
CA ASP A 40 11.10 -0.46 -22.93
C ASP A 40 10.72 -0.81 -24.38
N THR A 41 9.59 -0.29 -24.89
CA THR A 41 9.21 -0.51 -26.30
C THR A 41 10.18 0.11 -27.31
N VAL A 42 10.98 1.11 -26.91
CA VAL A 42 11.99 1.72 -27.77
C VAL A 42 13.20 0.80 -27.96
N GLU A 43 13.47 -0.09 -26.99
CA GLU A 43 14.62 -1.01 -27.01
C GLU A 43 14.26 -2.46 -27.39
N GLY A 44 12.97 -2.75 -27.63
CA GLY A 44 12.49 -4.09 -28.02
C GLY A 44 12.60 -5.15 -26.91
N GLN A 45 12.84 -4.73 -25.67
CA GLN A 45 13.01 -5.62 -24.52
C GLN A 45 11.72 -5.73 -23.69
N THR A 46 11.56 -6.85 -23.00
CA THR A 46 10.50 -7.02 -21.99
C THR A 46 10.77 -6.13 -20.79
N VAL A 47 9.73 -5.57 -20.18
CA VAL A 47 9.84 -4.71 -18.99
C VAL A 47 10.71 -5.39 -17.93
N PRO A 48 11.81 -4.77 -17.45
CA PRO A 48 12.68 -5.39 -16.47
C PRO A 48 11.93 -5.77 -15.21
N PHE A 49 12.28 -6.92 -14.65
CA PHE A 49 11.61 -7.49 -13.49
C PHE A 49 11.62 -6.58 -12.25
N ILE A 50 12.68 -5.79 -12.08
CA ILE A 50 12.79 -4.76 -11.03
C ILE A 50 11.68 -3.71 -11.19
N VAL A 51 11.37 -3.29 -12.43
CA VAL A 51 10.33 -2.30 -12.72
C VAL A 51 8.94 -2.83 -12.39
N ILE A 52 8.67 -4.11 -12.68
CA ILE A 52 7.42 -4.78 -12.31
C ILE A 52 7.22 -4.74 -10.79
N ASN A 53 8.24 -5.12 -10.01
CA ASN A 53 8.19 -5.09 -8.55
C ASN A 53 7.97 -3.67 -7.99
N VAL A 54 8.57 -2.65 -8.61
CA VAL A 54 8.32 -1.25 -8.25
C VAL A 54 6.89 -0.82 -8.59
N ILE A 55 6.32 -1.25 -9.72
CA ILE A 55 4.91 -0.97 -10.07
C ILE A 55 3.97 -1.58 -9.03
N ILE A 56 4.24 -2.81 -8.55
CA ILE A 56 3.50 -3.43 -7.46
C ILE A 56 3.60 -2.56 -6.20
N GLY A 57 4.81 -2.19 -5.80
CA GLY A 57 5.05 -1.33 -4.64
C GLY A 57 4.34 0.01 -4.73
N ILE A 58 4.45 0.71 -5.86
CA ILE A 58 3.79 2.01 -6.10
C ILE A 58 2.27 1.84 -6.05
N THR A 59 1.73 0.75 -6.60
CA THR A 59 0.28 0.49 -6.56
C THR A 59 -0.22 0.37 -5.13
N PHE A 60 0.46 -0.40 -4.26
CA PHE A 60 0.07 -0.49 -2.85
C PHE A 60 0.34 0.81 -2.08
N ALA A 61 1.42 1.52 -2.36
CA ALA A 61 1.71 2.77 -1.68
C ALA A 61 0.69 3.86 -2.05
N SER A 62 0.33 4.03 -3.33
CA SER A 62 -0.54 5.12 -3.75
C SER A 62 -2.03 4.74 -3.69
N ALA A 63 -2.46 3.68 -4.39
CA ALA A 63 -3.88 3.35 -4.53
C ALA A 63 -4.52 2.83 -3.24
N LEU A 64 -3.69 2.25 -2.35
CA LEU A 64 -4.07 1.88 -0.99
C LEU A 64 -3.57 2.89 0.03
N GLY A 65 -2.25 3.09 0.13
CA GLY A 65 -1.66 3.82 1.25
C GLY A 65 -2.00 5.30 1.28
N ALA A 66 -1.78 6.02 0.18
CA ALA A 66 -2.05 7.45 0.08
C ALA A 66 -3.54 7.76 0.26
N VAL A 67 -4.41 6.93 -0.34
CA VAL A 67 -5.85 7.08 -0.20
C VAL A 67 -6.30 6.83 1.24
N LEU A 68 -5.84 5.74 1.87
CA LEU A 68 -6.20 5.44 3.26
C LEU A 68 -5.72 6.51 4.23
N MET A 69 -4.47 6.95 4.08
CA MET A 69 -3.91 8.03 4.89
C MET A 69 -4.66 9.33 4.68
N GLY A 70 -5.01 9.66 3.43
CA GLY A 70 -5.81 10.84 3.10
C GLY A 70 -7.17 10.82 3.80
N LEU A 71 -7.92 9.72 3.65
CA LEU A 71 -9.24 9.57 4.28
C LEU A 71 -9.18 9.70 5.81
N LEU A 72 -8.18 9.10 6.45
CA LEU A 72 -8.04 9.17 7.92
C LEU A 72 -7.54 10.53 8.39
N ALA A 73 -6.65 11.17 7.62
CA ALA A 73 -6.15 12.51 7.92
C ALA A 73 -7.26 13.56 7.75
N GLU A 74 -8.11 13.41 6.73
CA GLU A 74 -9.30 14.24 6.52
C GLU A 74 -10.30 14.06 7.67
N GLU A 75 -10.54 12.81 8.10
CA GLU A 75 -11.37 12.52 9.28
C GLU A 75 -10.82 13.16 10.57
N ASN A 76 -9.49 13.18 10.74
CA ASN A 76 -8.85 13.85 11.87
C ASN A 76 -8.96 15.38 11.78
N GLU A 77 -8.74 15.96 10.60
CA GLU A 77 -8.73 17.40 10.37
C GLU A 77 -10.09 18.04 10.64
N TYR A 78 -11.17 17.35 10.24
CA TYR A 78 -12.55 17.80 10.48
C TYR A 78 -13.17 17.30 11.79
N GLY A 79 -12.40 16.60 12.64
CA GLY A 79 -12.88 16.07 13.92
C GLY A 79 -13.94 14.96 13.79
N THR A 80 -14.15 14.40 12.60
CA THR A 80 -15.13 13.32 12.38
C THR A 80 -14.63 11.97 12.92
N MET A 81 -13.31 11.81 13.01
CA MET A 81 -12.67 10.61 13.57
C MET A 81 -13.20 10.29 14.98
N ASP A 82 -13.34 11.31 15.83
CA ASP A 82 -13.78 11.14 17.23
C ASP A 82 -15.22 10.60 17.29
N HIS A 83 -16.08 11.01 16.35
CA HIS A 83 -17.44 10.50 16.22
C HIS A 83 -17.48 9.07 15.66
N MET A 84 -16.52 8.69 14.82
CA MET A 84 -16.43 7.34 14.25
C MET A 84 -15.77 6.31 15.18
N ILE A 85 -15.00 6.76 16.18
CA ILE A 85 -14.35 5.92 17.22
C ILE A 85 -15.17 5.89 18.53
N THR A 86 -16.47 6.21 18.47
CA THR A 86 -17.38 6.16 19.64
C THR A 86 -17.48 4.77 20.28
N SER A 87 -17.21 3.69 19.54
CA SER A 87 -17.05 2.35 20.10
C SER A 87 -16.08 1.51 19.27
N LYS A 88 -15.49 0.46 19.89
CA LYS A 88 -14.64 -0.52 19.18
C LYS A 88 -15.36 -1.16 17.98
N LYS A 89 -16.67 -1.35 18.08
CA LYS A 89 -17.50 -1.95 17.02
C LYS A 89 -17.73 -0.99 15.85
N ASP A 90 -17.87 0.30 16.13
CA ASP A 90 -18.07 1.31 15.11
C ASP A 90 -16.79 1.60 14.34
N MET A 91 -15.65 1.65 15.04
CA MET A 91 -14.35 1.73 14.38
C MET A 91 -14.06 0.47 13.56
N ALA A 92 -14.33 -0.73 14.09
CA ALA A 92 -14.14 -1.96 13.31
C ALA A 92 -14.98 -1.94 12.02
N ALA A 93 -16.22 -1.45 12.08
CA ALA A 93 -17.05 -1.29 10.90
C ALA A 93 -16.50 -0.22 9.93
N ASN A 94 -15.96 0.90 10.45
CA ASN A 94 -15.32 1.94 9.64
C ASN A 94 -14.09 1.39 8.90
N MET A 95 -13.15 0.80 9.65
CA MET A 95 -11.93 0.23 9.09
C MET A 95 -12.22 -0.90 8.10
N MET A 96 -13.18 -1.80 8.40
CA MET A 96 -13.58 -2.85 7.45
C MET A 96 -14.21 -2.29 6.18
N GLY A 97 -14.99 -1.21 6.27
CA GLY A 97 -15.57 -0.54 5.10
C GLY A 97 -14.48 0.03 4.18
N LYS A 98 -13.50 0.73 4.75
CA LYS A 98 -12.33 1.25 4.01
C LYS A 98 -11.46 0.13 3.47
N ALA A 99 -11.21 -0.91 4.27
CA ALA A 99 -10.46 -2.09 3.87
C ALA A 99 -11.09 -2.78 2.66
N LEU A 100 -12.39 -3.04 2.68
CA LEU A 100 -13.11 -3.67 1.56
C LEU A 100 -13.04 -2.80 0.29
N LEU A 101 -13.26 -1.49 0.42
CA LEU A 101 -13.19 -0.55 -0.70
C LEU A 101 -11.81 -0.51 -1.33
N LEU A 102 -10.78 -0.31 -0.51
CA LEU A 102 -9.41 -0.20 -0.97
C LEU A 102 -8.85 -1.53 -1.45
N PHE A 103 -9.32 -2.66 -0.93
CA PHE A 103 -9.03 -3.97 -1.50
C PHE A 103 -9.47 -4.04 -2.97
N VAL A 104 -10.74 -3.69 -3.24
CA VAL A 104 -11.28 -3.71 -4.61
C VAL A 104 -10.53 -2.74 -5.51
N ILE A 105 -10.35 -1.49 -5.10
CA ILE A 105 -9.66 -0.48 -5.90
C ILE A 105 -8.22 -0.91 -6.20
N THR A 106 -7.47 -1.31 -5.18
CA THR A 106 -6.04 -1.63 -5.32
C THR A 106 -5.83 -2.85 -6.22
N PHE A 107 -6.59 -3.93 -6.03
CA PHE A 107 -6.42 -5.13 -6.85
C PHE A 107 -6.94 -4.96 -8.28
N VAL A 108 -7.94 -4.10 -8.51
CA VAL A 108 -8.33 -3.73 -9.88
C VAL A 108 -7.22 -2.94 -10.57
N ILE A 109 -6.66 -1.91 -9.92
CA ILE A 109 -5.56 -1.12 -10.48
C ILE A 109 -4.32 -1.97 -10.70
N LEU A 110 -3.97 -2.83 -9.73
CA LEU A 110 -2.86 -3.76 -9.85
C LEU A 110 -3.07 -4.72 -11.03
N GLY A 111 -4.25 -5.31 -11.16
CA GLY A 111 -4.58 -6.19 -12.28
C GLY A 111 -4.43 -5.49 -13.63
N ILE A 112 -4.91 -4.25 -13.77
CA ILE A 112 -4.74 -3.46 -14.98
C ILE A 112 -3.25 -3.20 -15.27
N ASN A 113 -2.46 -2.81 -14.25
CA ASN A 113 -1.03 -2.57 -14.40
C ASN A 113 -0.30 -3.82 -14.91
N LEU A 114 -0.58 -4.97 -14.30
CA LEU A 114 0.02 -6.25 -14.67
C LEU A 114 -0.34 -6.68 -16.10
N ILE A 115 -1.58 -6.45 -16.52
CA ILE A 115 -2.02 -6.67 -17.90
C ILE A 115 -1.27 -5.74 -18.87
N ILE A 116 -1.08 -4.47 -18.52
CA ILE A 116 -0.37 -3.50 -19.36
C ILE A 116 1.09 -3.93 -19.60
N VAL A 117 1.79 -4.43 -18.57
CA VAL A 117 3.19 -4.90 -18.70
C VAL A 117 3.31 -6.34 -19.23
N GLY A 118 2.19 -7.05 -19.38
CA GLY A 118 2.17 -8.43 -19.86
C GLY A 118 2.65 -9.46 -18.83
N TYR A 119 2.61 -9.13 -17.53
CA TYR A 119 3.07 -10.02 -16.47
C TYR A 119 1.91 -10.80 -15.85
N THR A 120 1.83 -12.10 -16.14
CA THR A 120 0.74 -12.98 -15.68
C THR A 120 1.17 -13.97 -14.58
N GLU A 121 2.46 -14.03 -14.26
CA GLU A 121 3.02 -15.00 -13.30
C GLU A 121 2.76 -14.67 -11.82
N VAL A 122 2.21 -13.48 -11.52
CA VAL A 122 1.78 -13.08 -10.15
C VAL A 122 0.76 -14.05 -9.54
N MET A 123 0.03 -14.78 -10.37
CA MET A 123 -0.98 -15.75 -9.94
C MET A 123 -0.40 -17.10 -9.48
N SER A 124 0.92 -17.17 -9.24
CA SER A 124 1.57 -18.35 -8.68
C SER A 124 1.11 -18.65 -7.24
N LEU A 125 1.30 -19.90 -6.80
CA LEU A 125 0.99 -20.33 -5.43
C LEU A 125 1.78 -19.55 -4.36
N GLY A 126 2.92 -18.96 -4.71
CA GLY A 126 3.69 -18.07 -3.83
C GLY A 126 3.33 -16.59 -3.97
N GLY A 127 2.99 -16.13 -5.18
CA GLY A 127 2.69 -14.73 -5.45
C GLY A 127 1.40 -14.24 -4.78
N VAL A 128 0.33 -15.04 -4.80
CA VAL A 128 -0.96 -14.63 -4.23
C VAL A 128 -0.88 -14.39 -2.70
N PRO A 129 -0.32 -15.29 -1.89
CA PRO A 129 -0.10 -15.01 -0.46
C PRO A 129 0.79 -13.79 -0.22
N ALA A 130 1.85 -13.61 -1.03
CA ALA A 130 2.73 -12.45 -0.92
C ALA A 130 1.96 -11.13 -1.13
N MET A 131 1.11 -11.05 -2.17
CA MET A 131 0.27 -9.89 -2.44
C MET A 131 -0.71 -9.59 -1.32
N MET A 132 -1.30 -10.62 -0.70
CA MET A 132 -2.18 -10.45 0.46
C MET A 132 -1.42 -9.91 1.68
N LEU A 133 -0.23 -10.45 1.96
CA LEU A 133 0.64 -9.98 3.04
C LEU A 133 1.07 -8.52 2.81
N LEU A 134 1.44 -8.17 1.58
CA LEU A 134 1.76 -6.78 1.21
C LEU A 134 0.58 -5.85 1.39
N TRP A 135 -0.59 -6.25 0.91
CA TRP A 135 -1.80 -5.45 1.04
C TRP A 135 -2.10 -5.17 2.52
N LEU A 136 -2.04 -6.19 3.38
CA LEU A 136 -2.22 -6.02 4.82
C LEU A 136 -1.14 -5.14 5.45
N PHE A 137 0.13 -5.33 5.06
CA PHE A 137 1.24 -4.51 5.54
C PHE A 137 1.00 -3.02 5.24
N PHE A 138 0.73 -2.67 3.98
CA PHE A 138 0.48 -1.30 3.56
C PHE A 138 -0.81 -0.75 4.19
N PHE A 139 -1.84 -1.58 4.36
CA PHE A 139 -3.10 -1.17 5.00
C PHE A 139 -2.85 -0.75 6.46
N PHE A 140 -2.21 -1.59 7.28
CA PHE A 140 -1.98 -1.26 8.69
C PHE A 140 -0.98 -0.12 8.87
N LEU A 141 0.08 -0.09 8.06
CA LEU A 141 1.07 0.99 8.11
C LEU A 141 0.42 2.35 7.82
N SER A 142 -0.35 2.39 6.72
CA SER A 142 -1.03 3.61 6.27
C SER A 142 -2.17 3.99 7.21
N ALA A 143 -2.88 3.03 7.79
CA ALA A 143 -3.88 3.31 8.81
C ALA A 143 -3.25 3.97 10.05
N GLY A 144 -2.12 3.45 10.51
CA GLY A 144 -1.40 4.02 11.66
C GLY A 144 -0.93 5.46 11.39
N PHE A 145 -0.27 5.71 10.26
CA PHE A 145 0.18 7.06 9.90
C PHE A 145 -0.97 8.02 9.58
N GLY A 146 -2.05 7.53 8.96
CA GLY A 146 -3.25 8.32 8.69
C GLY A 146 -3.90 8.79 9.98
N MET A 147 -4.01 7.89 10.97
CA MET A 147 -4.51 8.25 12.31
C MET A 147 -3.57 9.21 13.05
N LEU A 148 -2.25 9.14 12.85
CA LEU A 148 -1.30 10.09 13.42
C LEU A 148 -1.32 11.47 12.78
N SER A 149 -1.76 11.55 11.52
CA SER A 149 -1.75 12.79 10.73
C SER A 149 -2.84 13.73 11.21
N ASN A 150 -2.48 14.97 11.51
CA ASN A 150 -3.45 16.00 11.94
C ASN A 150 -4.12 16.71 10.76
N SER A 151 -3.55 16.58 9.57
CA SER A 151 -4.07 17.16 8.33
C SER A 151 -3.67 16.35 7.10
N VAL A 152 -4.38 16.53 6.00
CA VAL A 152 -4.04 15.92 4.70
C VAL A 152 -2.64 16.36 4.23
N ALA A 153 -2.23 17.58 4.56
CA ALA A 153 -0.88 18.05 4.25
C ALA A 153 0.20 17.27 5.03
N SER A 154 -0.04 16.98 6.32
CA SER A 154 0.92 16.21 7.12
C SER A 154 1.03 14.76 6.68
N SER A 155 -0.06 14.15 6.21
CA SER A 155 -0.05 12.77 5.72
C SER A 155 0.77 12.60 4.44
N SER A 156 0.88 13.66 3.64
CA SER A 156 1.70 13.71 2.42
C SER A 156 3.20 13.47 2.69
N LEU A 157 3.70 13.84 3.87
CA LEU A 157 5.09 13.56 4.25
C LEU A 157 5.31 12.07 4.54
N PHE A 158 4.36 11.44 5.23
CA PHE A 158 4.45 10.01 5.55
C PHE A 158 4.36 9.14 4.30
N ILE A 159 3.46 9.46 3.37
CA ILE A 159 3.37 8.72 2.10
C ILE A 159 4.65 8.81 1.28
N MET A 160 5.34 9.96 1.27
CA MET A 160 6.61 10.11 0.57
C MET A 160 7.66 9.14 1.12
N ILE A 161 7.76 9.03 2.45
CA ILE A 161 8.66 8.07 3.10
C ILE A 161 8.28 6.64 2.73
N ILE A 162 6.99 6.31 2.79
CA ILE A 162 6.49 4.96 2.46
C ILE A 162 6.82 4.60 1.00
N LEU A 163 6.66 5.55 0.08
CA LEU A 163 6.95 5.35 -1.33
C LEU A 163 8.46 5.09 -1.55
N PHE A 164 9.34 5.93 -1.01
CA PHE A 164 10.78 5.75 -1.22
C PHE A 164 11.35 4.53 -0.48
N VAL A 165 10.94 4.29 0.77
CA VAL A 165 11.53 3.23 1.61
C VAL A 165 10.96 1.86 1.27
N PHE A 166 9.65 1.76 1.03
CA PHE A 166 8.99 0.47 0.84
C PHE A 166 8.60 0.22 -0.61
N ALA A 167 8.01 1.19 -1.31
CA ALA A 167 7.51 0.97 -2.68
C ALA A 167 8.63 0.85 -3.71
N MET A 168 9.64 1.72 -3.62
CA MET A 168 10.77 1.80 -4.55
C MET A 168 11.98 0.96 -4.10
N ALA A 169 11.84 0.15 -3.05
CA ALA A 169 12.95 -0.62 -2.50
C ALA A 169 13.73 -1.46 -3.53
N PRO A 170 13.10 -2.13 -4.52
CA PRO A 170 13.84 -2.89 -5.54
C PRO A 170 14.81 -2.05 -6.38
N TYR A 171 14.60 -0.74 -6.51
CA TYR A 171 15.56 0.12 -7.23
C TYR A 171 16.89 0.32 -6.50
N ILE A 172 17.03 -0.15 -5.27
CA ILE A 172 18.32 -0.11 -4.58
C ILE A 172 19.41 -0.85 -5.38
N GLU A 173 19.06 -1.90 -6.13
CA GLU A 173 19.98 -2.67 -6.97
C GLU A 173 20.61 -1.82 -8.10
N LEU A 174 19.87 -0.82 -8.58
CA LEU A 174 20.36 0.11 -9.60
C LEU A 174 21.31 1.17 -9.02
N LEU A 175 21.18 1.47 -7.73
CA LEU A 175 21.96 2.48 -7.04
C LEU A 175 23.22 1.90 -6.38
N ILE A 176 23.12 0.69 -5.84
CA ILE A 176 24.18 0.03 -5.07
C ILE A 176 24.34 -1.41 -5.57
N GLN A 177 25.37 -1.63 -6.40
CA GLN A 177 25.66 -2.96 -6.95
C GLN A 177 26.37 -3.90 -5.96
N ASP A 178 26.98 -3.35 -4.90
CA ASP A 178 27.65 -4.13 -3.87
C ASP A 178 26.63 -4.74 -2.89
N GLU A 179 26.47 -6.07 -2.94
CA GLU A 179 25.59 -6.88 -2.08
C GLU A 179 26.03 -6.88 -0.61
N THR A 180 27.30 -6.59 -0.33
CA THR A 180 27.81 -6.53 1.05
C THR A 180 27.50 -5.20 1.73
N ASN A 181 26.99 -4.23 0.99
CA ASN A 181 26.64 -2.93 1.52
C ASN A 181 25.44 -3.01 2.48
N MET A 182 25.62 -2.49 3.70
CA MET A 182 24.58 -2.51 4.74
C MET A 182 23.27 -1.83 4.33
N VAL A 183 23.33 -0.78 3.52
CA VAL A 183 22.13 -0.07 3.04
C VAL A 183 21.35 -0.96 2.09
N ARG A 184 22.03 -1.63 1.16
CA ARG A 184 21.39 -2.57 0.25
C ARG A 184 20.72 -3.70 1.02
N GLN A 185 21.43 -4.33 1.97
CA GLN A 185 20.88 -5.41 2.79
C GLN A 185 19.62 -5.00 3.57
N PHE A 186 19.54 -3.74 4.02
CA PHE A 186 18.31 -3.24 4.64
C PHE A 186 17.13 -3.20 3.65
N PHE A 187 17.35 -2.65 2.45
CA PHE A 187 16.30 -2.60 1.42
C PHE A 187 15.90 -3.99 0.93
N GLU A 188 16.83 -4.93 0.88
CA GLU A 188 16.57 -6.34 0.57
C GLU A 188 15.68 -7.04 1.58
N LEU A 189 15.51 -6.50 2.79
CA LEU A 189 14.59 -7.00 3.81
C LEU A 189 13.21 -6.34 3.75
N THR A 190 13.01 -5.32 2.92
CA THR A 190 11.72 -4.62 2.84
C THR A 190 10.63 -5.49 2.20
N PRO A 191 9.33 -5.21 2.46
CA PRO A 191 8.23 -6.05 1.99
C PRO A 191 8.15 -6.19 0.48
N VAL A 192 8.26 -5.10 -0.28
CA VAL A 192 8.17 -5.16 -1.75
C VAL A 192 9.34 -5.95 -2.32
N TYR A 193 10.55 -5.81 -1.74
CA TYR A 193 11.70 -6.59 -2.18
C TYR A 193 11.51 -8.11 -1.95
N GLN A 194 10.76 -8.52 -0.92
CA GLN A 194 10.49 -9.95 -0.71
C GLN A 194 9.69 -10.58 -1.86
N VAL A 195 8.86 -9.80 -2.56
CA VAL A 195 8.09 -10.30 -3.72
C VAL A 195 9.04 -10.76 -4.82
N LYS A 196 10.09 -9.99 -5.07
CA LYS A 196 11.17 -10.32 -6.02
C LYS A 196 11.74 -11.71 -5.73
N PHE A 197 12.13 -11.97 -4.48
CA PHE A 197 12.68 -13.28 -4.08
C PHE A 197 11.66 -14.43 -4.23
N ILE A 198 10.38 -14.18 -3.98
CA ILE A 198 9.31 -15.19 -4.12
C ILE A 198 9.12 -15.59 -5.57
N GLU A 199 9.12 -14.60 -6.46
CA GLU A 199 9.01 -14.77 -7.90
C GLU A 199 10.27 -15.43 -8.49
N GLU A 200 11.45 -15.22 -7.88
CA GLU A 200 12.69 -15.97 -8.18
C GLU A 200 12.69 -17.42 -7.62
N GLY A 201 11.65 -17.81 -6.87
CA GLY A 201 11.43 -19.17 -6.38
C GLY A 201 11.73 -19.41 -4.89
N ALA A 202 12.21 -18.40 -4.16
CA ALA A 202 12.42 -18.50 -2.72
C ALA A 202 11.08 -18.34 -1.97
N LEU A 203 10.47 -19.45 -1.57
CA LEU A 203 9.15 -19.40 -0.93
C LEU A 203 9.23 -19.17 0.59
N ALA A 204 9.98 -19.97 1.33
CA ALA A 204 9.86 -19.98 2.80
C ALA A 204 10.33 -18.69 3.49
N VAL A 205 11.57 -18.27 3.25
CA VAL A 205 12.20 -17.14 3.97
C VAL A 205 11.50 -15.80 3.65
N PRO A 206 11.23 -15.45 2.38
CA PRO A 206 10.59 -14.17 2.08
C PRO A 206 9.17 -14.04 2.65
N HIS A 207 8.38 -15.12 2.68
CA HIS A 207 7.06 -15.11 3.31
C HIS A 207 7.17 -14.88 4.83
N LEU A 208 8.16 -15.47 5.51
CA LEU A 208 8.40 -15.20 6.93
C LEU A 208 8.75 -13.72 7.17
N ILE A 209 9.59 -13.13 6.33
CA ILE A 209 9.94 -11.71 6.41
C ILE A 209 8.69 -10.84 6.21
N LEU A 210 7.84 -11.16 5.24
CA LEU A 210 6.55 -10.48 5.03
C LEU A 210 5.61 -10.59 6.25
N ILE A 211 5.55 -11.76 6.89
CA ILE A 211 4.76 -11.96 8.12
C ILE A 211 5.32 -11.10 9.26
N VAL A 212 6.64 -10.99 9.41
CA VAL A 212 7.25 -10.12 10.41
C VAL A 212 6.88 -8.66 10.17
N TRP A 213 6.96 -8.17 8.93
CA TRP A 213 6.54 -6.81 8.59
C TRP A 213 5.06 -6.56 8.83
N LEU A 214 4.20 -7.53 8.52
CA LEU A 214 2.78 -7.48 8.85
C LEU A 214 2.55 -7.35 10.36
N ILE A 215 3.25 -8.14 11.17
CA ILE A 215 3.15 -8.06 12.63
C ILE A 215 3.60 -6.69 13.13
N ILE A 216 4.72 -6.17 12.61
CA ILE A 216 5.24 -4.84 12.96
C ILE A 216 4.23 -3.75 12.63
N SER A 217 3.67 -3.74 11.42
CA SER A 217 2.71 -2.70 11.01
C SER A 217 1.39 -2.83 11.76
N PHE A 218 0.95 -4.05 12.07
CA PHE A 218 -0.23 -4.29 12.88
C PHE A 218 -0.05 -3.80 14.33
N ILE A 219 1.09 -4.11 14.96
CA ILE A 219 1.42 -3.61 16.31
C ILE A 219 1.46 -2.08 16.30
N PHE A 220 2.12 -1.48 15.31
CA PHE A 220 2.16 -0.02 15.15
C PHE A 220 0.75 0.58 15.09
N PHE A 221 -0.10 0.07 14.20
CA PHE A 221 -1.50 0.47 14.10
C PHE A 221 -2.24 0.35 15.44
N MET A 222 -2.11 -0.78 16.14
CA MET A 222 -2.76 -1.02 17.42
C MET A 222 -2.29 -0.06 18.53
N VAL A 223 -1.01 0.29 18.55
CA VAL A 223 -0.45 1.28 19.49
C VAL A 223 -1.05 2.65 19.24
N ILE A 224 -1.09 3.10 17.98
CA ILE A 224 -1.67 4.40 17.62
C ILE A 224 -3.16 4.43 17.94
N PHE A 225 -3.88 3.38 17.58
CA PHE A 225 -5.30 3.22 17.91
C PHE A 225 -5.52 3.32 19.43
N GLY A 226 -4.76 2.58 20.22
CA GLY A 226 -4.88 2.59 21.67
C GLY A 226 -4.59 3.97 22.30
N ARG A 227 -3.78 4.81 21.66
CA ARG A 227 -3.54 6.20 22.10
C ARG A 227 -4.74 7.10 21.78
N LYS A 228 -5.27 7.04 20.56
CA LYS A 228 -6.46 7.80 20.13
C LYS A 228 -7.72 7.43 20.91
N ALA A 229 -7.91 6.14 21.20
CA ALA A 229 -9.08 5.69 21.96
C ALA A 229 -9.05 6.12 23.45
N LYS A 230 -7.89 6.48 24.00
CA LYS A 230 -7.74 6.97 25.38
C LYS A 230 -7.84 8.49 25.51
N SER A 231 -7.72 9.23 24.39
CA SER A 231 -7.88 10.69 24.37
C SER A 231 -9.32 11.14 24.22
N LEU A 232 -10.25 10.21 23.99
CA LEU A 232 -11.70 10.38 24.01
C LEU A 232 -12.25 10.12 25.41
#